data_AF-A0A3M1XA86-F1
#
_entry.id   AF-A0A3M1XA86-F1
#
_cell.length_a   1.000
_cell.length_b   1.000
_cell.length_c   1.000
_cell.angle_alpha   90.00
_cell.angle_beta   90.00
_cell.angle_gamma   90.00
#
_symmetry.space_group_name_H-M   'P 1'
#
loop_
_entity.id
_entity.type
_entity.pdbx_description
1 polymer ?
#
loop_
_entity_poly.entity_id
_entity_poly.type
_entity_poly.pdbx_seq_one_letter_code
_entity_poly.pdbx_strand_id
1 'polypeptide(L)'
;GANLGQFEIKDYHIDEPRHENGQVVEQFRYVISVFDTGRFVIPPFPVAVAVSDTGRPIVVQSEAIPIYVKSVLNSPDAELKDIKPPLVPPVDYWRWALLIGTALLVLGLAVLGWYVYRRRKQGQPLFRKEVIRPAHEIALEALQALRQSDLLAQQAYKAFFTRLSEIMREYLENRFFVPALEATTDEIVEAVAGLELEEEHCQRLEQVLRLCDLVKFARYQPEPTEIEGALAMTETFVQGTRLEFQPVEVIHPETGEGEPTPPASENPGQQFPAAGAEGEQPSRSPDKQTRPGGQKRKK
;
A
#
# COMPACT_ATOMS: atom_id res chain seq x y z
N GLY A 1 8.10 18.70 -69.24
CA GLY A 1 8.38 17.68 -70.28
C GLY A 1 7.95 18.22 -71.62
N ALA A 2 8.62 17.84 -72.70
CA ALA A 2 8.08 18.05 -74.04
C ALA A 2 6.82 17.18 -74.18
N ASN A 3 5.69 17.78 -74.56
CA ASN A 3 4.43 17.05 -74.76
C ASN A 3 4.35 16.57 -76.21
N LEU A 4 4.14 15.27 -76.42
CA LEU A 4 3.86 14.71 -77.74
C LEU A 4 2.34 14.76 -77.98
N GLY A 5 1.81 15.97 -78.15
CA GLY A 5 0.36 16.21 -78.18
C GLY A 5 -0.29 15.96 -76.82
N GLN A 6 -1.16 14.94 -76.74
CA GLN A 6 -1.92 14.55 -75.53
C GLN A 6 -1.22 13.50 -74.66
N PHE A 7 0.00 13.10 -75.02
CA PHE A 7 0.81 12.14 -74.28
C PHE A 7 1.86 12.81 -73.40
N GLU A 8 2.00 12.29 -72.18
CA GLU A 8 3.12 12.61 -71.31
C GLU A 8 4.31 11.69 -71.64
N ILE A 9 5.45 12.26 -71.99
CA ILE A 9 6.69 11.51 -72.19
C ILE A 9 7.32 11.26 -70.81
N LYS A 10 7.32 10.00 -70.36
CA LYS A 10 7.95 9.56 -69.11
C LYS A 10 9.44 9.36 -69.25
N ASP A 11 9.88 8.88 -70.42
CA ASP A 11 11.30 8.62 -70.70
C ASP A 11 11.56 8.66 -72.22
N TYR A 12 12.80 8.95 -72.63
CA TYR A 12 13.22 8.90 -74.02
C TYR A 12 14.67 8.41 -74.15
N HIS A 13 14.92 7.60 -75.18
CA HIS A 13 16.25 7.11 -75.53
C HIS A 13 16.47 7.21 -77.03
N ILE A 14 17.62 7.77 -77.42
CA ILE A 14 18.03 7.89 -78.83
C ILE A 14 19.15 6.89 -79.03
N ASP A 15 18.90 5.88 -79.86
CA ASP A 15 19.92 4.89 -80.20
C ASP A 15 20.92 5.51 -81.18
N GLU A 16 22.19 5.08 -81.10
CA GLU A 16 23.20 5.50 -82.06
C GLU A 16 22.83 5.05 -83.50
N PRO A 17 23.03 5.91 -84.51
CA PRO A 17 22.71 5.58 -85.90
C PRO A 17 23.44 4.33 -86.38
N ARG A 18 22.73 3.42 -87.04
CA ARG A 18 23.31 2.19 -87.59
C ARG A 18 23.28 2.21 -89.11
N HIS A 19 24.33 1.68 -89.72
CA HIS A 19 24.38 1.48 -91.16
C HIS A 19 23.94 0.05 -91.49
N GLU A 20 22.77 -0.12 -92.09
CA GLU A 20 22.25 -1.42 -92.53
C GLU A 20 21.90 -1.36 -94.02
N ASN A 21 22.42 -2.30 -94.81
CA ASN A 21 22.11 -2.46 -96.24
C ASN A 21 22.23 -1.16 -97.08
N GLY A 22 23.22 -0.31 -96.76
CA GLY A 22 23.45 0.97 -97.45
C GLY A 22 22.54 2.12 -97.01
N GLN A 23 21.73 1.94 -95.95
CA GLN A 23 20.88 2.97 -95.36
C GLN A 23 21.36 3.32 -93.94
N VAL A 24 21.18 4.59 -93.54
CA VAL A 24 21.36 5.03 -92.15
C VAL A 24 20.02 4.86 -91.44
N VAL A 25 20.00 4.08 -90.37
CA VAL A 25 18.83 3.83 -89.55
C VAL A 25 19.03 4.52 -88.21
N GLU A 26 18.20 5.51 -87.92
CA GLU A 26 18.11 6.17 -86.62
C GLU A 26 16.88 5.65 -85.88
N GLN A 27 17.03 5.31 -84.59
CA GLN A 27 15.95 4.77 -83.79
C GLN A 27 15.75 5.59 -82.51
N PHE A 28 14.51 6.03 -82.31
CA PHE A 28 14.10 6.80 -81.14
C PHE A 28 13.07 5.99 -80.35
N ARG A 29 13.30 5.80 -79.06
CA ARG A 29 12.37 5.08 -78.16
C ARG A 29 11.79 6.05 -77.16
N TYR A 30 10.46 6.10 -77.07
CA TYR A 30 9.75 6.93 -76.12
C TYR A 30 8.86 6.06 -75.22
N VAL A 31 8.90 6.32 -73.92
CA VAL A 31 7.93 5.78 -72.97
C VAL A 31 6.87 6.85 -72.75
N ILE A 32 5.67 6.63 -73.28
CA ILE A 32 4.57 7.58 -73.21
C ILE A 32 3.46 7.07 -72.28
N SER A 33 2.73 8.00 -71.66
CA SER A 33 1.62 7.74 -70.77
C SER A 33 0.44 8.63 -71.09
N VAL A 34 -0.77 8.10 -70.91
CA VAL A 34 -2.04 8.81 -71.06
C VAL A 34 -3.00 8.32 -69.98
N PHE A 35 -3.74 9.23 -69.37
CA PHE A 35 -4.64 8.93 -68.24
C PHE A 35 -6.09 8.70 -68.68
N ASP A 36 -6.45 9.17 -69.88
CA ASP A 36 -7.79 9.06 -70.43
C ASP A 36 -7.92 7.89 -71.41
N THR A 37 -9.13 7.35 -71.51
CA THR A 37 -9.47 6.29 -72.48
C THR A 37 -10.08 6.89 -73.74
N GLY A 38 -9.83 6.26 -74.89
CA GLY A 38 -10.32 6.77 -76.18
C GLY A 38 -9.30 6.69 -77.29
N ARG A 39 -9.55 7.47 -78.35
CA ARG A 39 -8.68 7.55 -79.54
C ARG A 39 -7.74 8.74 -79.42
N PHE A 40 -6.46 8.46 -79.42
CA PHE A 40 -5.38 9.44 -79.41
C PHE A 40 -4.59 9.34 -80.72
N VAL A 41 -3.92 10.43 -81.12
CA VAL A 41 -3.12 10.46 -82.34
C VAL A 41 -1.79 11.12 -82.02
N ILE A 42 -0.68 10.44 -82.36
CA ILE A 42 0.63 11.07 -82.40
C ILE A 42 0.69 11.91 -83.68
N PRO A 43 0.89 13.24 -83.57
CA PRO A 43 0.91 14.11 -84.73
C PRO A 43 2.13 13.84 -85.62
N PRO A 44 2.03 14.08 -86.94
CA PRO A 44 3.18 14.16 -87.84
C PRO A 44 4.27 15.05 -87.27
N PHE A 45 5.52 14.58 -87.33
CA PHE A 45 6.67 15.38 -86.94
C PHE A 45 7.66 15.50 -88.11
N PRO A 46 8.34 16.66 -88.23
CA PRO A 46 9.29 16.90 -89.30
C PRO A 46 10.58 16.08 -89.08
N VAL A 47 11.02 15.39 -90.13
CA VAL A 47 12.31 14.69 -90.21
C VAL A 47 13.14 15.38 -91.30
N ALA A 48 14.33 15.86 -90.93
CA ALA A 48 15.25 16.47 -91.87
C ALA A 48 16.17 15.41 -92.48
N VAL A 49 16.10 15.22 -93.79
CA VAL A 49 16.96 14.29 -94.53
C VAL A 49 18.01 15.08 -95.31
N ALA A 50 19.28 14.77 -95.09
CA ALA A 50 20.38 15.34 -95.87
C ALA A 50 20.49 14.61 -97.21
N VAL A 51 20.27 15.33 -98.32
CA VAL A 51 20.51 14.81 -99.67
C VAL A 51 21.88 15.27 -100.12
N SER A 52 22.74 14.33 -100.52
CA SER A 52 24.18 14.53 -100.74
C SER A 52 24.56 15.51 -101.87
N ASP A 53 23.61 16.11 -102.59
CA ASP A 53 23.90 16.87 -103.81
C ASP A 53 23.41 18.34 -103.80
N THR A 54 22.72 18.81 -102.75
CA THR A 54 22.13 20.17 -102.73
C THR A 54 22.43 21.01 -101.49
N GLY A 55 23.16 20.48 -100.50
CA GLY A 55 23.60 21.20 -99.30
C GLY A 55 22.49 21.75 -98.38
N ARG A 56 21.21 21.57 -98.75
CA ARG A 56 20.04 21.96 -97.95
C ARG A 56 19.27 20.69 -97.56
N PRO A 57 18.98 20.47 -96.27
CA PRO A 57 18.19 19.32 -95.84
C PRO A 57 16.75 19.45 -96.36
N ILE A 58 16.20 18.35 -96.86
CA ILE A 58 14.78 18.26 -97.21
C ILE A 58 14.04 17.85 -95.94
N VAL A 59 13.02 18.61 -95.57
CA VAL A 59 12.16 18.27 -94.42
C VAL A 59 10.95 17.50 -94.93
N VAL A 60 10.81 16.25 -94.49
CA VAL A 60 9.67 15.39 -94.76
C VAL A 60 8.86 15.24 -93.47
N GLN A 61 7.53 15.15 -93.58
CA GLN A 61 6.67 14.92 -92.42
C GLN A 61 6.44 13.43 -92.23
N SER A 62 6.52 12.95 -90.98
CA SER A 62 6.12 11.58 -90.65
C SER A 62 4.61 11.39 -90.81
N GLU A 63 4.17 10.13 -90.86
CA GLU A 63 2.73 9.83 -90.80
C GLU A 63 2.19 9.98 -89.37
N ALA A 64 0.89 10.24 -89.25
CA ALA A 64 0.20 10.30 -87.96
C ALA A 64 -0.09 8.88 -87.45
N ILE A 65 0.22 8.60 -86.19
CA ILE A 65 0.04 7.26 -85.61
C ILE A 65 -1.19 7.26 -84.67
N PRO A 66 -2.30 6.59 -85.04
CA PRO A 66 -3.47 6.48 -84.17
C PRO A 66 -3.26 5.41 -83.09
N ILE A 67 -3.56 5.75 -81.83
CA ILE A 67 -3.49 4.86 -80.67
C ILE A 67 -4.87 4.79 -80.02
N TYR A 68 -5.34 3.57 -79.72
CA TYR A 68 -6.61 3.34 -79.04
C TYR A 68 -6.37 2.80 -77.64
N VAL A 69 -6.68 3.60 -76.63
CA VAL A 69 -6.56 3.23 -75.22
C VAL A 69 -7.89 2.66 -74.76
N LYS A 70 -7.91 1.34 -74.53
CA LYS A 70 -9.09 0.65 -74.01
C LYS A 70 -9.18 0.83 -72.49
N SER A 71 -10.39 1.05 -72.00
CA SER A 71 -10.65 1.01 -70.56
C SER A 71 -10.47 -0.40 -70.02
N VAL A 72 -9.73 -0.52 -68.92
CA VAL A 72 -9.58 -1.78 -68.18
C VAL A 72 -10.77 -2.00 -67.23
N LEU A 73 -11.67 -1.01 -67.07
CA LEU A 73 -12.87 -1.09 -66.23
C LEU A 73 -14.04 -1.87 -66.86
N ASN A 74 -13.92 -2.33 -68.12
CA ASN A 74 -15.00 -3.02 -68.84
C ASN A 74 -14.87 -4.55 -68.80
N SER A 75 -14.63 -5.12 -67.61
CA SER A 75 -14.98 -6.50 -67.34
C SER A 75 -16.35 -6.52 -66.64
N PRO A 76 -17.42 -7.04 -67.27
CA PRO A 76 -18.72 -7.20 -66.60
C PRO A 76 -18.65 -8.13 -65.37
N ASP A 77 -17.53 -8.82 -65.17
CA ASP A 77 -17.22 -9.68 -64.01
C ASP A 77 -16.32 -9.01 -62.95
N ALA A 78 -16.17 -7.69 -62.96
CA ALA A 78 -15.60 -6.99 -61.82
C ALA A 78 -16.62 -7.00 -60.67
N GLU A 79 -16.67 -8.10 -59.90
CA GLU A 79 -17.37 -8.13 -58.61
C GLU A 79 -17.03 -6.85 -57.85
N LEU A 80 -18.05 -6.02 -57.63
CA LEU A 80 -17.94 -4.82 -56.82
C LEU A 80 -17.44 -5.25 -55.44
N LYS A 81 -16.17 -5.00 -55.15
CA LYS A 81 -15.61 -5.28 -53.83
C LYS A 81 -16.31 -4.41 -52.82
N ASP A 82 -16.78 -5.04 -51.75
CA ASP A 82 -17.47 -4.35 -50.67
C ASP A 82 -16.58 -3.25 -50.05
N ILE A 83 -17.22 -2.17 -49.61
CA ILE A 83 -16.52 -1.04 -49.00
C ILE A 83 -15.95 -1.52 -47.67
N LYS A 84 -14.61 -1.45 -47.50
CA LYS A 84 -13.97 -1.83 -46.24
C LYS A 84 -14.58 -1.01 -45.09
N PRO A 85 -15.02 -1.65 -43.99
CA PRO A 85 -15.58 -0.93 -42.86
C PRO A 85 -14.52 -0.03 -42.20
N PRO A 86 -14.94 1.08 -41.57
CA PRO A 86 -14.02 1.94 -40.83
C PRO A 86 -13.41 1.17 -39.65
N LEU A 87 -12.09 1.30 -39.49
CA LEU A 87 -11.37 0.75 -38.35
C LEU A 87 -11.76 1.50 -37.09
N VAL A 88 -12.55 0.86 -36.22
CA VAL A 88 -12.83 1.38 -34.87
C VAL A 88 -11.60 1.09 -33.99
N PRO A 89 -10.89 2.11 -33.49
CA PRO A 89 -9.76 1.86 -32.59
C PRO A 89 -10.27 1.18 -31.30
N PRO A 90 -9.52 0.20 -30.75
CA PRO A 90 -9.90 -0.42 -29.50
C PRO A 90 -9.92 0.64 -28.39
N VAL A 91 -11.03 0.73 -27.68
CA VAL A 91 -11.18 1.59 -26.50
C VAL A 91 -10.31 1.05 -25.37
N ASP A 92 -9.44 1.90 -24.86
CA ASP A 92 -8.49 1.56 -23.79
C ASP A 92 -9.17 1.70 -22.42
N TYR A 93 -9.96 0.68 -22.07
CA TYR A 93 -10.73 0.64 -20.82
C TYR A 93 -9.84 0.75 -19.57
N TRP A 94 -8.57 0.34 -19.65
CA TRP A 94 -7.64 0.41 -18.53
C TRP A 94 -7.33 1.86 -18.13
N ARG A 95 -7.12 2.74 -19.11
CA ARG A 95 -6.89 4.18 -18.86
C ARG A 95 -8.10 4.83 -18.20
N TRP A 96 -9.31 4.49 -18.64
CA TRP A 96 -10.55 4.99 -18.04
C TRP A 96 -10.77 4.44 -16.63
N ALA A 97 -10.50 3.15 -16.40
CA ALA A 97 -10.58 2.55 -15.08
C ALA A 97 -9.61 3.20 -14.09
N LEU A 98 -8.37 3.50 -14.52
CA LEU A 98 -7.39 4.22 -13.70
C LEU A 98 -7.83 5.67 -13.40
N LEU A 99 -8.38 6.38 -14.38
CA LEU A 99 -8.89 7.74 -14.17
C LEU A 99 -10.08 7.77 -13.20
N ILE A 100 -11.02 6.84 -13.34
CA ILE A 100 -12.17 6.74 -12.44
C ILE A 100 -11.71 6.31 -11.04
N GLY A 101 -10.81 5.32 -10.94
CA GLY A 101 -10.27 4.86 -9.66
C GLY A 101 -9.50 5.96 -8.92
N THR A 102 -8.68 6.73 -9.62
CA THR A 102 -7.96 7.87 -9.03
C THR A 102 -8.92 8.99 -8.61
N ALA A 103 -9.92 9.32 -9.41
CA ALA A 103 -10.95 10.30 -9.05
C ALA A 103 -11.73 9.89 -7.79
N LEU A 104 -12.12 8.61 -7.68
CA LEU A 104 -12.80 8.08 -6.49
C LEU A 104 -11.90 8.08 -5.26
N LEU A 105 -10.61 7.76 -5.41
CA LEU A 105 -9.64 7.81 -4.32
C LEU A 105 -9.50 9.25 -3.78
N VAL A 106 -9.32 10.22 -4.67
CA VAL A 106 -9.18 11.64 -4.30
C VAL A 106 -10.46 12.13 -3.61
N LEU A 107 -11.63 11.77 -4.11
CA LEU A 107 -12.91 12.11 -3.49
C LEU A 107 -13.04 11.49 -2.09
N GLY A 108 -12.67 10.21 -1.94
CA GLY A 108 -12.69 9.52 -0.65
C GLY A 108 -11.76 10.17 0.38
N LEU A 109 -10.54 10.54 -0.04
CA LEU A 109 -9.59 11.26 0.82
C LEU A 109 -10.08 12.65 1.19
N ALA A 110 -10.72 13.37 0.26
CA ALA A 110 -11.30 14.68 0.53
C ALA A 110 -12.45 14.61 1.54
N VAL A 111 -13.35 13.62 1.41
CA VAL A 111 -14.44 13.37 2.36
C VAL A 111 -13.89 13.00 3.73
N LEU A 112 -12.90 12.10 3.78
CA LEU A 112 -12.26 11.70 5.04
C LEU A 112 -11.56 12.88 5.72
N GLY A 113 -10.81 13.69 4.95
CA GLY A 113 -10.16 14.91 5.43
C GLY A 113 -11.17 15.92 5.98
N TRP A 114 -12.28 16.15 5.26
CA TRP A 114 -13.36 17.02 5.72
C TRP A 114 -14.04 16.49 6.99
N TYR A 115 -14.28 15.19 7.08
CA TYR A 115 -14.86 14.55 8.25
C TYR A 115 -13.97 14.67 9.48
N VAL A 116 -12.66 14.38 9.32
CA VAL A 116 -11.63 14.54 10.35
C VAL A 116 -11.53 15.99 10.81
N TYR A 117 -11.50 16.94 9.87
CA TYR A 117 -11.46 18.37 10.16
C TYR A 117 -12.69 18.83 10.95
N ARG A 118 -13.88 18.38 10.54
CA ARG A 118 -15.14 18.70 11.22
C ARG A 118 -15.19 18.11 12.62
N ARG A 119 -14.77 16.85 12.82
CA ARG A 119 -14.71 16.21 14.14
C ARG A 119 -13.70 16.89 15.08
N ARG A 120 -12.52 17.27 14.57
CA ARG A 120 -11.52 18.01 15.35
C ARG A 120 -12.02 19.39 15.78
N LYS A 121 -12.72 20.12 14.91
CA LYS A 121 -13.35 21.41 15.28
C LYS A 121 -14.49 21.28 16.29
N GLN A 122 -15.17 20.14 16.32
CA GLN A 122 -16.27 19.86 17.25
C GLN A 122 -15.80 19.24 18.57
N GLY A 123 -14.49 19.16 18.84
CA GLY A 123 -13.95 18.66 20.10
C GLY A 123 -14.18 17.17 20.35
N GLN A 124 -14.57 16.40 19.32
CA GLN A 124 -14.72 14.95 19.43
C GLN A 124 -13.39 14.29 19.05
N PRO A 125 -12.66 13.68 20.00
CA PRO A 125 -11.42 13.00 19.67
C PRO A 125 -11.72 11.81 18.75
N LEU A 126 -10.94 11.68 17.66
CA LEU A 126 -11.10 10.63 16.64
C LEU A 126 -10.78 9.23 17.18
N PHE A 127 -10.07 9.17 18.30
CA PHE A 127 -9.90 7.99 19.12
C PHE A 127 -10.36 8.35 20.52
N ARG A 128 -11.35 7.64 21.05
CA ARG A 128 -11.61 7.64 22.48
C ARG A 128 -10.35 7.04 23.10
N LYS A 129 -9.50 7.87 23.70
CA LYS A 129 -8.51 7.36 24.65
C LYS A 129 -9.36 6.76 25.76
N GLU A 130 -9.58 5.45 25.70
CA GLU A 130 -10.21 4.72 26.78
C GLU A 130 -9.29 4.96 27.97
N VAL A 131 -9.70 5.88 28.84
CA VAL A 131 -9.03 6.07 30.11
C VAL A 131 -9.18 4.71 30.78
N ILE A 132 -8.10 3.95 30.85
CA ILE A 132 -8.07 2.66 31.55
C ILE A 132 -8.33 3.03 33.02
N ARG A 133 -9.60 3.01 33.41
CA ARG A 133 -9.98 3.22 34.80
C ARG A 133 -9.48 2.02 35.59
N PRO A 134 -8.91 2.21 36.79
CA PRO A 134 -8.49 1.10 37.62
C PRO A 134 -9.65 0.11 37.85
N ALA A 135 -9.37 -1.20 37.71
CA ALA A 135 -10.38 -2.24 37.85
C ALA A 135 -11.16 -2.16 39.17
N HIS A 136 -10.47 -1.78 40.27
CA HIS A 136 -11.09 -1.64 41.59
C HIS A 136 -12.09 -0.48 41.64
N GLU A 137 -11.86 0.64 40.95
CA GLU A 137 -12.81 1.75 40.89
C GLU A 137 -14.10 1.34 40.19
N ILE A 138 -13.97 0.61 39.07
CA ILE A 138 -15.12 0.11 38.30
C ILE A 138 -15.94 -0.86 39.15
N ALA A 139 -15.28 -1.80 39.82
CA ALA A 139 -15.94 -2.79 40.66
C ALA A 139 -16.64 -2.15 41.87
N LEU A 140 -15.99 -1.21 42.56
CA LEU A 140 -16.59 -0.50 43.71
C LEU A 140 -17.79 0.35 43.29
N GLU A 141 -17.70 1.05 42.15
CA GLU A 141 -18.83 1.80 41.60
C GLU A 141 -20.01 0.88 41.25
N ALA A 142 -19.73 -0.27 40.64
CA ALA A 142 -20.75 -1.26 40.30
C ALA A 142 -21.39 -1.90 41.55
N LEU A 143 -20.61 -2.17 42.60
CA LEU A 143 -21.12 -2.64 43.89
C LEU A 143 -22.02 -1.60 44.55
N GLN A 144 -21.64 -0.33 44.50
CA GLN A 144 -22.46 0.76 45.03
C GLN A 144 -23.78 0.88 44.27
N ALA A 145 -23.76 0.80 42.94
CA ALA A 145 -24.96 0.78 42.11
C ALA A 145 -25.85 -0.42 42.41
N LEU A 146 -25.26 -1.61 42.61
CA LEU A 146 -26.00 -2.81 43.00
C LEU A 146 -26.68 -2.66 44.36
N ARG A 147 -25.97 -2.08 45.35
CA ARG A 147 -26.51 -1.80 46.69
C ARG A 147 -27.67 -0.80 46.67
N GLN A 148 -27.65 0.16 45.75
CA GLN A 148 -28.71 1.17 45.57
C GLN A 148 -29.88 0.67 44.69
N SER A 149 -29.77 -0.52 44.09
CA SER A 149 -30.81 -1.05 43.22
C SER A 149 -32.05 -1.51 43.99
N ASP A 150 -33.22 -1.41 43.37
CA ASP A 150 -34.48 -1.90 43.94
C ASP A 150 -34.61 -3.44 43.92
N LEU A 151 -33.58 -4.18 43.50
CA LEU A 151 -33.62 -5.64 43.35
C LEU A 151 -33.93 -6.34 44.67
N LEU A 152 -33.34 -5.88 45.78
CA LEU A 152 -33.61 -6.43 47.11
C LEU A 152 -35.03 -6.12 47.58
N ALA A 153 -35.53 -4.90 47.33
CA ALA A 153 -36.89 -4.50 47.67
C ALA A 153 -37.95 -5.30 46.89
N GLN A 154 -37.64 -5.69 45.66
CA GLN A 154 -38.47 -6.52 44.80
C GLN A 154 -38.32 -8.04 45.06
N GLN A 155 -37.54 -8.44 46.07
CA GLN A 155 -37.19 -9.85 46.34
C GLN A 155 -36.56 -10.57 45.12
N ALA A 156 -35.93 -9.81 44.22
CA ALA A 156 -35.29 -10.30 43.01
C ALA A 156 -33.87 -10.83 43.29
N TYR A 157 -33.74 -11.72 44.30
CA TYR A 157 -32.44 -12.23 44.78
C TYR A 157 -31.61 -12.88 43.68
N LYS A 158 -32.25 -13.64 42.77
CA LYS A 158 -31.55 -14.23 41.62
C LYS A 158 -30.86 -13.17 40.77
N ALA A 159 -31.54 -12.08 40.43
CA ALA A 159 -30.95 -11.01 39.63
C ALA A 159 -29.82 -10.29 40.39
N PHE A 160 -30.02 -10.07 41.69
CA PHE A 160 -29.02 -9.45 42.56
C PHE A 160 -27.72 -10.26 42.63
N PHE A 161 -27.80 -11.56 42.93
CA PHE A 161 -26.63 -12.44 43.02
C PHE A 161 -26.02 -12.77 41.65
N THR A 162 -26.82 -12.77 40.57
CA THR A 162 -26.29 -12.77 39.20
C THR A 162 -25.37 -11.58 38.99
N ARG A 163 -25.84 -10.37 39.28
CA ARG A 163 -25.05 -9.15 39.09
C ARG A 163 -23.84 -9.08 40.03
N LEU A 164 -23.98 -9.49 41.29
CA LEU A 164 -22.86 -9.52 42.24
C LEU A 164 -21.71 -10.39 41.73
N SER A 165 -22.03 -11.60 41.27
CA SER A 165 -20.99 -12.49 40.75
C SER A 165 -20.44 -12.03 39.39
N GLU A 166 -21.22 -11.36 38.54
CA GLU A 166 -20.67 -10.70 37.34
C GLU A 166 -19.65 -9.62 37.71
N ILE A 167 -19.97 -8.73 38.66
CA ILE A 167 -19.05 -7.68 39.13
C ILE A 167 -17.74 -8.30 39.63
N MET A 168 -17.83 -9.39 40.39
CA MET A 168 -16.65 -10.09 40.90
C MET A 168 -15.82 -10.72 39.77
N ARG A 169 -16.47 -11.33 38.77
CA ARG A 169 -15.81 -11.91 37.60
C ARG A 169 -15.18 -10.85 36.69
N GLU A 170 -15.88 -9.76 36.40
CA GLU A 170 -15.37 -8.59 35.68
C GLU A 170 -14.13 -8.02 36.39
N TYR A 171 -14.15 -7.94 37.73
CA TYR A 171 -13.00 -7.48 38.49
C TYR A 171 -11.80 -8.42 38.34
N LEU A 172 -12.00 -9.73 38.44
CA LEU A 172 -10.93 -10.73 38.27
C LEU A 172 -10.30 -10.67 36.87
N GLU A 173 -11.12 -10.52 35.83
CA GLU A 173 -10.62 -10.35 34.46
C GLU A 173 -9.77 -9.10 34.31
N ASN A 174 -10.28 -7.96 34.79
CA ASN A 174 -9.61 -6.68 34.60
C ASN A 174 -8.37 -6.51 35.50
N ARG A 175 -8.31 -7.16 36.67
CA ARG A 175 -7.22 -7.03 37.65
C ARG A 175 -6.16 -8.11 37.53
N PHE A 176 -6.59 -9.36 37.29
CA PHE A 176 -5.73 -10.55 37.34
C PHE A 176 -5.64 -11.27 36.00
N PHE A 177 -6.34 -10.80 34.96
CA PHE A 177 -6.35 -11.41 33.63
C PHE A 177 -6.82 -12.88 33.64
N VAL A 178 -7.63 -13.25 34.64
CA VAL A 178 -8.28 -14.56 34.74
C VAL A 178 -9.60 -14.47 33.96
N PRO A 179 -9.89 -15.31 32.94
CA PRO A 179 -11.10 -15.26 32.12
C PRO A 179 -12.35 -15.72 32.90
N ALA A 180 -12.71 -14.97 33.94
CA ALA A 180 -13.67 -15.35 34.95
C ALA A 180 -15.14 -15.27 34.48
N LEU A 181 -15.48 -14.52 33.44
CA LEU A 181 -16.85 -14.50 32.90
C LEU A 181 -17.20 -15.80 32.17
N GLU A 182 -16.19 -16.45 31.58
CA GLU A 182 -16.37 -17.71 30.82
C GLU A 182 -16.03 -18.96 31.63
N ALA A 183 -15.35 -18.81 32.77
CA ALA A 183 -14.96 -19.91 33.65
C ALA A 183 -16.06 -20.31 34.65
N THR A 184 -16.06 -21.56 35.07
CA THR A 184 -16.86 -22.03 36.22
C THR A 184 -16.27 -21.54 37.55
N THR A 185 -17.06 -21.61 38.63
CA THR A 185 -16.59 -21.18 39.96
C THR A 185 -15.39 -21.99 40.44
N ASP A 186 -15.36 -23.30 40.18
CA ASP A 186 -14.23 -24.15 40.58
C ASP A 186 -12.96 -23.80 39.77
N GLU A 187 -13.09 -23.53 38.47
CA GLU A 187 -11.97 -23.07 37.62
C GLU A 187 -11.43 -21.71 38.06
N ILE A 188 -12.29 -20.79 38.51
CA ILE A 188 -11.87 -19.49 39.05
C ILE A 188 -11.07 -19.67 40.35
N VAL A 189 -11.56 -20.52 41.25
CA VAL A 189 -10.87 -20.78 42.53
C VAL A 189 -9.49 -21.41 42.27
N GLU A 190 -9.39 -22.34 41.33
CA GLU A 190 -8.11 -22.93 40.91
C GLU A 190 -7.17 -21.89 40.28
N ALA A 191 -7.68 -21.06 39.36
CA ALA A 191 -6.89 -20.01 38.72
C ALA A 191 -6.36 -18.98 39.73
N VAL A 192 -7.18 -18.62 40.73
CA VAL A 192 -6.81 -17.66 41.77
C VAL A 192 -5.85 -18.26 42.80
N ALA A 193 -5.93 -19.57 43.08
CA ALA A 193 -4.96 -20.26 43.92
C ALA A 193 -3.54 -20.27 43.32
N GLY A 194 -3.43 -20.14 41.99
CA GLY A 194 -2.15 -19.96 41.30
C GLY A 194 -1.56 -18.55 41.39
N LEU A 195 -2.29 -17.58 41.96
CA LEU A 195 -1.83 -16.20 42.13
C LEU A 195 -1.17 -16.00 43.50
N GLU A 196 -0.26 -15.02 43.61
CA GLU A 196 0.37 -14.61 44.88
C GLU A 196 -0.60 -13.78 45.76
N LEU A 197 -1.79 -14.34 46.05
CA LEU A 197 -2.80 -13.75 46.91
C LEU A 197 -2.78 -14.39 48.29
N GLU A 198 -3.11 -13.61 49.32
CA GLU A 198 -3.28 -14.13 50.67
C GLU A 198 -4.43 -15.15 50.70
N GLU A 199 -4.24 -16.24 51.45
CA GLU A 199 -5.21 -17.35 51.53
C GLU A 199 -6.60 -16.87 51.96
N GLU A 200 -6.66 -15.85 52.82
CA GLU A 200 -7.90 -15.23 53.27
C GLU A 200 -8.70 -14.59 52.11
N HIS A 201 -8.02 -14.01 51.11
CA HIS A 201 -8.69 -13.46 49.93
C HIS A 201 -9.25 -14.56 49.02
N CYS A 202 -8.52 -15.66 48.86
CA CYS A 202 -8.99 -16.82 48.10
C CYS A 202 -10.23 -17.45 48.73
N GLN A 203 -10.22 -17.63 50.06
CA GLN A 203 -11.37 -18.18 50.81
C GLN A 203 -12.60 -17.26 50.71
N ARG A 204 -12.43 -15.94 50.84
CA ARG A 204 -13.53 -14.97 50.66
C ARG A 204 -14.12 -15.03 49.25
N LEU A 205 -13.27 -15.11 48.22
CA LEU A 205 -13.71 -15.23 46.84
C LEU A 205 -14.57 -16.48 46.63
N GLU A 206 -14.08 -17.62 47.09
CA GLU A 206 -14.78 -18.90 46.98
C GLU A 206 -16.15 -18.83 47.70
N GLN A 207 -16.18 -18.32 48.93
CA GLN A 207 -17.41 -18.21 49.72
C GLN A 207 -18.47 -17.37 49.00
N VAL A 208 -18.09 -16.22 48.44
CA VAL A 208 -19.03 -15.34 47.72
C VAL A 208 -19.52 -16.02 46.44
N LEU A 209 -18.64 -16.59 45.62
CA LEU A 209 -19.04 -17.20 44.35
C LEU A 209 -19.94 -18.42 44.56
N ARG A 210 -19.64 -19.27 45.56
CA ARG A 210 -20.49 -20.42 45.90
C ARG A 210 -21.88 -19.98 46.39
N LEU A 211 -21.95 -18.94 47.24
CA LEU A 211 -23.24 -18.37 47.65
C LEU A 211 -24.03 -17.82 46.45
N CYS A 212 -23.36 -17.13 45.53
CA CYS A 212 -23.99 -16.65 44.31
C CYS A 212 -24.58 -17.81 43.49
N ASP A 213 -23.84 -18.90 43.30
CA ASP A 213 -24.29 -20.05 42.53
C ASP A 213 -25.48 -20.77 43.19
N LEU A 214 -25.50 -20.88 44.52
CA LEU A 214 -26.64 -21.41 45.27
C LEU A 214 -27.92 -20.61 45.00
N VAL A 215 -27.84 -19.28 45.00
CA VAL A 215 -29.00 -18.42 44.73
C VAL A 215 -29.40 -18.48 43.25
N LYS A 216 -28.45 -18.43 42.32
CA LYS A 216 -28.69 -18.41 40.87
C LYS A 216 -29.34 -19.70 40.36
N PHE A 217 -28.85 -20.84 40.84
CA PHE A 217 -29.16 -22.16 40.29
C PHE A 217 -29.99 -23.04 41.24
N ALA A 218 -29.76 -22.98 42.55
CA ALA A 218 -30.45 -23.83 43.53
C ALA A 218 -31.72 -23.20 44.15
N ARG A 219 -32.14 -22.01 43.68
CA ARG A 219 -33.29 -21.25 44.20
C ARG A 219 -33.22 -21.00 45.70
N TYR A 220 -32.01 -20.93 46.25
CA TYR A 220 -31.77 -20.59 47.64
C TYR A 220 -32.27 -19.16 47.93
N GLN A 221 -32.93 -18.98 49.08
CA GLN A 221 -33.34 -17.67 49.57
C GLN A 221 -32.37 -17.26 50.67
N PRO A 222 -31.48 -16.29 50.40
CA PRO A 222 -30.48 -15.86 51.36
C PRO A 222 -31.10 -15.01 52.45
N GLU A 223 -30.60 -15.16 53.67
CA GLU A 223 -30.96 -14.30 54.80
C GLU A 223 -30.37 -12.90 54.62
N PRO A 224 -30.96 -11.85 55.21
CA PRO A 224 -30.43 -10.48 55.11
C PRO A 224 -28.95 -10.35 55.51
N THR A 225 -28.51 -11.13 56.50
CA THR A 225 -27.11 -11.19 56.96
C THR A 225 -26.17 -11.76 55.90
N GLU A 226 -26.62 -12.72 55.09
CA GLU A 226 -25.83 -13.30 54.01
C GLU A 226 -25.71 -12.34 52.83
N ILE A 227 -26.76 -11.56 52.55
CA ILE A 227 -26.74 -10.52 51.51
C ILE A 227 -25.74 -9.42 51.86
N GLU A 228 -25.83 -8.89 53.08
CA GLU A 228 -24.89 -7.88 53.58
C GLU A 228 -23.47 -8.43 53.67
N GLY A 229 -23.32 -9.66 54.16
CA GLY A 229 -22.04 -10.37 54.23
C GLY A 229 -21.40 -10.55 52.86
N ALA A 230 -22.17 -10.97 51.85
CA ALA A 230 -21.69 -11.14 50.48
C ALA A 230 -21.15 -9.83 49.89
N LEU A 231 -21.92 -8.74 50.02
CA LEU A 231 -21.47 -7.42 49.58
C LEU A 231 -20.19 -6.97 50.29
N ALA A 232 -20.14 -7.11 51.62
CA ALA A 232 -18.98 -6.71 52.42
C ALA A 232 -17.74 -7.53 52.08
N MET A 233 -17.89 -8.85 51.86
CA MET A 233 -16.79 -9.73 51.45
C MET A 233 -16.27 -9.37 50.06
N THR A 234 -17.15 -9.09 49.09
CA THR A 234 -16.73 -8.64 47.75
C THR A 234 -16.01 -7.29 47.82
N GLU A 235 -16.54 -6.33 48.58
CA GLU A 235 -15.94 -5.01 48.75
C GLU A 235 -14.55 -5.11 49.40
N THR A 236 -14.42 -5.92 50.46
CA THR A 236 -13.14 -6.19 51.14
C THR A 236 -12.14 -6.87 50.21
N PHE A 237 -12.58 -7.83 49.40
CA PHE A 237 -11.73 -8.50 48.42
C PHE A 237 -11.20 -7.50 47.38
N VAL A 238 -12.06 -6.65 46.81
CA VAL A 238 -11.67 -5.63 45.82
C VAL A 238 -10.71 -4.61 46.42
N GLN A 239 -10.97 -4.14 47.64
CA GLN A 239 -10.10 -3.17 48.31
C GLN A 239 -8.75 -3.77 48.70
N GLY A 240 -8.73 -4.98 49.25
CA GLY A 240 -7.49 -5.66 49.66
C GLY A 240 -6.59 -6.05 48.49
N THR A 241 -7.16 -6.24 47.30
CA THR A 241 -6.42 -6.65 46.09
C THR A 241 -6.19 -5.51 45.09
N ARG A 242 -6.50 -4.27 45.47
CA ARG A 242 -6.34 -3.10 44.59
C ARG A 242 -4.87 -2.93 44.18
N LEU A 243 -4.66 -2.56 42.92
CA LEU A 243 -3.32 -2.20 42.45
C LEU A 243 -3.05 -0.73 42.80
N GLU A 244 -2.13 -0.50 43.73
CA GLU A 244 -1.64 0.85 44.05
C GLU A 244 -0.51 1.22 43.09
N PHE A 245 -0.76 2.15 42.18
CA PHE A 245 0.30 2.75 41.38
C PHE A 245 1.04 3.79 42.22
N GLN A 246 2.21 3.44 42.75
CA GLN A 246 3.13 4.47 43.24
C GLN A 246 3.70 5.19 42.01
N PRO A 247 3.53 6.51 41.88
CA PRO A 247 4.19 7.26 40.82
C PRO A 247 5.69 7.18 41.05
N VAL A 248 6.40 6.50 40.15
CA VAL A 248 7.86 6.54 40.10
C VAL A 248 8.25 8.00 39.88
N GLU A 249 8.93 8.63 40.84
CA GLU A 249 9.51 9.96 40.65
C GLU A 249 10.39 9.93 39.40
N VAL A 250 10.00 10.72 38.39
CA VAL A 250 10.75 10.86 37.15
C VAL A 250 12.04 11.58 37.50
N ILE A 251 13.13 10.81 37.68
CA ILE A 251 14.49 11.34 37.79
C ILE A 251 14.71 12.17 36.52
N HIS A 252 14.72 13.49 36.66
CA HIS A 252 15.10 14.39 35.58
C HIS A 252 16.59 14.20 35.36
N PRO A 253 17.06 13.75 34.17
CA PRO A 253 18.47 13.73 33.88
C PRO A 253 18.95 15.19 33.83
N GLU A 254 19.89 15.53 34.71
CA GLU A 254 20.51 16.85 34.75
C GLU A 254 21.10 17.17 33.37
N THR A 255 20.65 18.29 32.81
CA THR A 255 21.04 18.77 31.50
C THR A 255 22.44 19.36 31.63
N GLY A 256 23.47 18.57 31.28
CA GLY A 256 24.82 19.06 31.09
C GLY A 256 24.89 19.93 29.84
N GLU A 257 24.68 21.23 29.98
CA GLU A 257 24.96 22.22 28.95
C GLU A 257 26.48 22.38 28.80
N GLY A 258 27.04 21.73 27.77
CA GLY A 258 28.37 22.03 27.26
C GLY A 258 28.28 23.13 26.19
N GLU A 259 28.49 24.39 26.57
CA GLU A 259 28.80 25.45 25.62
C GLU A 259 30.24 25.29 25.08
N PRO A 260 30.48 25.41 23.76
CA PRO A 260 31.84 25.45 23.22
C PRO A 260 32.36 26.89 23.18
N THR A 261 33.33 27.20 24.04
CA THR A 261 34.06 28.49 24.05
C THR A 261 35.10 28.53 22.92
N PRO A 262 35.18 29.61 22.10
CA PRO A 262 36.25 29.80 21.12
C PRO A 262 37.53 30.39 21.75
N PRO A 263 38.73 30.21 21.15
CA PRO A 263 40.01 30.40 21.83
C PRO A 263 40.52 31.84 21.74
N ALA A 264 41.12 32.35 22.83
CA ALA A 264 41.92 33.57 22.80
C ALA A 264 43.07 33.55 23.85
N SER A 265 44.28 33.62 23.31
CA SER A 265 45.51 34.31 23.77
C SER A 265 46.07 34.09 25.19
N GLU A 266 47.17 33.33 25.23
CA GLU A 266 48.49 33.65 25.79
C GLU A 266 48.66 34.53 27.06
N ASN A 267 49.12 33.84 28.13
CA ASN A 267 50.32 34.10 28.97
C ASN A 267 50.28 35.17 30.10
N PRO A 268 51.23 35.19 31.07
CA PRO A 268 51.91 34.15 31.88
C PRO A 268 51.77 34.39 33.41
N GLY A 269 52.01 33.38 34.25
CA GLY A 269 52.08 33.58 35.70
C GLY A 269 52.61 32.40 36.53
N GLN A 270 53.90 32.12 36.37
CA GLN A 270 54.87 31.53 37.33
C GLN A 270 54.35 30.87 38.63
N GLN A 271 54.65 29.58 38.87
CA GLN A 271 55.66 29.10 39.85
C GLN A 271 55.57 27.57 40.10
N PHE A 272 56.68 26.87 39.85
CA PHE A 272 57.09 25.59 40.46
C PHE A 272 57.97 25.90 41.70
N PRO A 273 58.46 24.95 42.57
CA PRO A 273 58.46 23.45 42.49
C PRO A 273 58.26 22.66 43.83
N ALA A 274 58.36 21.32 43.72
CA ALA A 274 59.04 20.35 44.62
C ALA A 274 58.26 19.79 45.83
N ALA A 275 58.45 18.55 46.34
CA ALA A 275 59.10 17.29 45.96
C ALA A 275 58.74 16.23 47.05
N GLY A 276 58.85 14.92 46.75
CA GLY A 276 58.96 13.80 47.72
C GLY A 276 57.75 12.84 47.76
N ALA A 277 57.83 11.62 47.20
CA ALA A 277 58.33 10.35 47.80
C ALA A 277 57.25 9.70 48.71
N GLU A 278 56.89 8.41 48.72
CA GLU A 278 57.47 7.09 48.39
C GLU A 278 56.32 6.08 48.08
N GLY A 279 56.54 5.05 47.24
CA GLY A 279 56.49 3.60 47.61
C GLY A 279 55.07 3.02 47.77
N GLU A 280 54.63 1.87 47.26
CA GLU A 280 55.27 0.67 46.73
C GLU A 280 54.15 -0.18 46.07
N GLN A 281 54.39 -0.74 44.88
CA GLN A 281 53.67 -1.90 44.32
C GLN A 281 54.69 -3.03 44.15
N PRO A 282 54.30 -4.29 44.33
CA PRO A 282 54.42 -5.25 43.21
C PRO A 282 53.25 -6.26 43.21
N SER A 283 53.00 -7.14 42.25
CA SER A 283 53.49 -7.41 40.90
C SER A 283 52.60 -8.51 40.30
N ARG A 284 52.18 -8.28 39.04
CA ARG A 284 51.98 -9.20 37.91
C ARG A 284 52.24 -10.72 38.07
N SER A 285 51.24 -11.51 37.66
CA SER A 285 51.15 -12.44 36.47
C SER A 285 52.35 -13.35 36.07
N PRO A 286 52.20 -14.26 35.08
CA PRO A 286 51.39 -15.49 35.03
C PRO A 286 52.19 -16.72 34.48
N ASP A 287 51.48 -17.84 34.27
CA ASP A 287 51.55 -18.74 33.09
C ASP A 287 51.92 -20.24 33.29
N LYS A 288 51.18 -21.05 32.51
CA LYS A 288 51.45 -22.36 31.89
C LYS A 288 51.27 -23.72 32.60
N GLN A 289 50.26 -24.42 32.05
CA GLN A 289 50.27 -25.78 31.44
C GLN A 289 50.72 -27.00 32.26
N THR A 290 49.81 -27.98 32.37
CA THR A 290 49.94 -29.32 31.74
C THR A 290 48.67 -30.19 31.96
N ARG A 291 48.24 -30.90 30.89
CA ARG A 291 47.43 -32.14 30.88
C ARG A 291 48.41 -33.35 31.01
N PRO A 292 48.01 -34.65 31.15
CA PRO A 292 46.73 -35.29 30.78
C PRO A 292 46.24 -36.46 31.71
N GLY A 293 45.07 -37.06 31.38
CA GLY A 293 44.91 -38.54 31.48
C GLY A 293 43.68 -39.13 32.19
N GLY A 294 42.89 -39.93 31.45
CA GLY A 294 42.07 -41.07 31.91
C GLY A 294 40.62 -40.77 32.35
N GLN A 295 39.59 -41.59 32.15
CA GLN A 295 39.37 -42.83 31.41
C GLN A 295 37.85 -43.11 31.40
N LYS A 296 37.32 -43.75 30.35
CA LYS A 296 35.92 -44.21 30.22
C LYS A 296 35.62 -45.40 31.15
N ARG A 297 34.38 -45.55 31.65
CA ARG A 297 33.40 -46.59 31.21
C ARG A 297 32.19 -46.77 32.15
N LYS A 298 31.06 -47.06 31.49
CA LYS A 298 29.79 -47.66 31.91
C LYS A 298 29.83 -48.63 33.10
N LYS A 299 28.81 -48.53 33.96
CA LYS A 299 27.77 -49.56 34.14
C LYS A 299 26.45 -48.87 34.42
#